data_AF-A0A1H9IZH6-F1
#
_entry.id   AF-A0A1H9IZH6-F1
#
_cell.length_a   1.000
_cell.length_b   1.000
_cell.length_c   1.000
_cell.angle_alpha   90.00
_cell.angle_beta   90.00
_cell.angle_gamma   90.00
#
_symmetry.space_group_name_H-M   'P 1'
#
loop_
_entity.id
_entity.type
_entity.pdbx_description
1 polymer ?
#
loop_
_entity_poly.entity_id
_entity_poly.type
_entity_poly.pdbx_seq_one_letter_code
_entity_poly.pdbx_strand_id
1 'polypeptide(L)'
;MTSPSSCIWCAQPVSRANIEHILPDALGCPPDFVLKDCVCMACNNGFGHIDNALLGQFEIIAFMKGVRRKRGKKPSINNWAPIKGRYTDSGPEIHLNGGSKVAEAFGVKLPAGSNKNGISNISMKPRIPGEQSKVSFEQEFGRDPKFVRAVYKVAFNTLAFFDGPQEARASKYDGVRAFVQAGIGKHRLLIMGNADQQSHSFCPPITLAGHQYPILEMSIFGVSLAADLDPAQKGLAEMIHQLQTRKITNWTVLPPESADRSSIRLCGAQKT
;
A
#
# COMPACT_ATOMS: atom_id res chain seq x y z
N MET A 1 37.43 -16.22 3.46
CA MET A 1 36.69 -14.95 3.40
C MET A 1 35.35 -15.24 2.75
N THR A 2 34.23 -15.00 3.43
CA THR A 2 32.90 -15.12 2.82
C THR A 2 32.75 -14.01 1.77
N SER A 3 32.37 -14.36 0.54
CA SER A 3 32.10 -13.37 -0.51
C SER A 3 31.11 -12.32 0.00
N PRO A 4 31.30 -11.02 -0.31
CA PRO A 4 30.39 -9.97 0.13
C PRO A 4 28.98 -10.29 -0.36
N SER A 5 27.98 -10.10 0.51
CA SER A 5 26.58 -10.31 0.17
C SER A 5 26.18 -9.36 -0.97
N SER A 6 25.48 -9.86 -1.98
CA SER A 6 24.93 -9.01 -3.05
C SER A 6 23.55 -8.45 -2.65
N CYS A 7 23.22 -7.30 -3.20
CA CYS A 7 21.93 -6.65 -3.01
C CYS A 7 20.82 -7.47 -3.70
N ILE A 8 19.73 -7.78 -3.00
CA ILE A 8 18.58 -8.53 -3.57
C ILE A 8 17.88 -7.79 -4.72
N TRP A 9 18.11 -6.48 -4.83
CA TRP A 9 17.46 -5.60 -5.81
C TRP A 9 18.29 -5.35 -7.06
N CYS A 10 19.59 -5.10 -6.94
CA CYS A 10 20.44 -4.74 -8.09
C CYS A 10 21.60 -5.71 -8.33
N ALA A 11 21.68 -6.80 -7.56
CA ALA A 11 22.77 -7.79 -7.58
C ALA A 11 24.19 -7.25 -7.32
N GLN A 12 24.35 -5.94 -7.11
CA GLN A 12 25.65 -5.33 -6.79
C GLN A 12 26.09 -5.70 -5.36
N PRO A 13 27.40 -5.83 -5.09
CA PRO A 13 27.91 -6.07 -3.74
C PRO A 13 27.43 -5.02 -2.72
N VAL A 14 27.04 -5.47 -1.53
CA VAL A 14 26.68 -4.60 -0.41
C VAL A 14 27.96 -4.24 0.35
N SER A 15 28.47 -3.04 0.13
CA SER A 15 29.72 -2.56 0.75
C SER A 15 29.54 -2.06 2.19
N ARG A 16 28.30 -1.73 2.59
CA ARG A 16 27.98 -1.19 3.92
C ARG A 16 26.68 -1.79 4.43
N ALA A 17 26.73 -2.23 5.69
CA ALA A 17 25.55 -2.67 6.42
C ALA A 17 24.45 -1.60 6.39
N ASN A 18 23.22 -2.04 6.10
CA ASN A 18 22.06 -1.19 6.01
C ASN A 18 20.82 -1.99 6.44
N ILE A 19 19.90 -1.31 7.12
CA ILE A 19 18.63 -1.87 7.54
C ILE A 19 17.56 -1.34 6.58
N GLU A 20 16.90 -2.25 5.88
CA GLU A 20 15.74 -1.96 5.05
C GLU A 20 14.47 -2.41 5.79
N HIS A 21 13.53 -1.50 5.98
CA HIS A 21 12.23 -1.89 6.52
C HIS A 21 11.36 -2.49 5.41
N ILE A 22 10.75 -3.64 5.68
CA ILE A 22 9.95 -4.36 4.68
C ILE A 22 8.69 -3.55 4.37
N LEU A 23 8.00 -3.10 5.41
CA LEU A 23 6.95 -2.08 5.36
C LEU A 23 7.57 -0.72 5.69
N PRO A 24 7.15 0.41 5.07
CA PRO A 24 7.63 1.72 5.49
C PRO A 24 7.34 2.02 6.97
N ASP A 25 8.32 2.56 7.71
CA ASP A 25 8.15 2.96 9.12
C ASP A 25 6.92 3.84 9.38
N ALA A 26 6.62 4.73 8.43
CA ALA A 26 5.48 5.64 8.53
C ALA A 26 4.12 4.92 8.51
N LEU A 27 4.11 3.62 8.18
CA LEU A 27 2.96 2.73 8.24
C LEU A 27 3.04 1.76 9.42
N GLY A 28 4.00 1.91 10.34
CA GLY A 28 4.06 1.11 11.57
C GLY A 28 4.72 -0.25 11.36
N CYS A 29 5.83 -0.28 10.61
CA CYS A 29 6.62 -1.49 10.44
C CYS A 29 7.01 -2.09 11.80
N PRO A 30 6.76 -3.40 12.05
CA PRO A 30 7.24 -4.05 13.26
C PRO A 30 8.78 -3.96 13.36
N PRO A 31 9.35 -3.82 14.57
CA PRO A 31 10.80 -3.61 14.75
C PRO A 31 11.69 -4.68 14.15
N ASP A 32 11.25 -5.94 14.19
CA ASP A 32 12.00 -7.08 13.67
C ASP A 32 11.67 -7.39 12.20
N PHE A 33 10.69 -6.69 11.61
CA PHE A 33 10.27 -6.90 10.23
C PHE A 33 11.12 -6.09 9.25
N VAL A 34 12.43 -6.36 9.31
CA VAL A 34 13.48 -5.65 8.59
C VAL A 34 14.45 -6.62 7.94
N LEU A 35 15.04 -6.19 6.83
CA LEU A 35 16.13 -6.89 6.16
C LEU A 35 17.47 -6.26 6.54
N LYS A 36 18.44 -7.11 6.88
CA LYS A 36 19.80 -6.70 7.27
C LYS A 36 20.79 -7.17 6.21
N ASP A 37 21.69 -6.27 5.80
CA ASP A 37 22.89 -6.59 5.00
C ASP A 37 22.64 -7.25 3.63
N CYS A 38 21.44 -7.08 3.07
CA CYS A 38 21.07 -7.60 1.76
C CYS A 38 20.42 -6.56 0.82
N VAL A 39 20.31 -5.31 1.25
CA VAL A 39 19.83 -4.18 0.44
C VAL A 39 20.86 -3.06 0.51
N CYS A 40 21.47 -2.72 -0.63
CA CYS A 40 22.44 -1.63 -0.68
C CYS A 40 21.77 -0.27 -0.43
N MET A 41 22.54 0.69 0.09
CA MET A 41 22.02 2.04 0.39
C MET A 41 21.41 2.73 -0.83
N ALA A 42 21.96 2.51 -2.03
CA ALA A 42 21.45 3.11 -3.26
C ALA A 42 20.02 2.63 -3.57
N CYS A 43 19.74 1.32 -3.42
CA CYS A 43 18.39 0.79 -3.61
C CYS A 43 17.44 1.23 -2.49
N ASN A 44 17.85 1.15 -1.22
CA ASN A 44 17.06 1.63 -0.08
C ASN A 44 16.60 3.07 -0.30
N ASN A 45 17.54 3.99 -0.53
CA ASN A 45 17.23 5.39 -0.80
C ASN A 45 16.42 5.58 -2.09
N GLY A 46 16.70 4.78 -3.12
CA GLY A 46 16.01 4.79 -4.40
C GLY A 46 14.52 4.49 -4.26
N PHE A 47 14.10 3.68 -3.29
CA PHE A 47 12.69 3.32 -3.09
C PHE A 47 11.87 4.35 -2.33
N GLY A 48 12.43 5.47 -1.87
CA GLY A 48 11.67 6.48 -1.12
C GLY A 48 10.41 7.00 -1.84
N HIS A 49 10.45 7.11 -3.18
CA HIS A 49 9.28 7.51 -3.97
C HIS A 49 8.23 6.40 -4.12
N ILE A 50 8.64 5.14 -4.02
CA ILE A 50 7.77 3.96 -4.03
C ILE A 50 7.10 3.82 -2.66
N ASP A 51 7.86 3.93 -1.58
CA ASP A 51 7.34 3.91 -0.21
C ASP A 51 6.36 5.05 0.06
N ASN A 52 6.63 6.24 -0.49
CA ASN A 52 5.70 7.37 -0.39
C ASN A 52 4.38 7.10 -1.15
N ALA A 53 4.40 6.37 -2.26
CA ALA A 53 3.19 6.00 -2.99
C ALA A 53 2.32 5.04 -2.15
N LEU A 54 2.94 4.07 -1.47
CA LEU A 54 2.25 3.20 -0.50
C LEU A 54 1.70 4.00 0.68
N LEU A 55 2.54 4.84 1.30
CA LEU A 55 2.15 5.70 2.41
C LEU A 55 0.96 6.57 2.03
N GLY A 56 0.95 7.17 0.84
CA GLY A 56 -0.15 8.00 0.35
C GLY A 56 -1.50 7.30 0.46
N GLN A 57 -1.59 6.01 0.08
CA GLN A 57 -2.84 5.25 0.13
C GLN A 57 -3.32 4.91 1.55
N PHE A 58 -2.41 4.86 2.53
CA PHE A 58 -2.74 4.49 3.92
C PHE A 58 -2.56 5.66 4.91
N GLU A 59 -2.22 6.86 4.45
CA GLU A 59 -1.82 7.99 5.29
C GLU A 59 -2.93 8.40 6.27
N ILE A 60 -4.18 8.41 5.82
CA ILE A 60 -5.33 8.78 6.65
C ILE A 60 -5.51 7.74 7.77
N ILE A 61 -5.42 6.45 7.45
CA ILE A 61 -5.57 5.37 8.44
C ILE A 61 -4.41 5.40 9.44
N ALA A 62 -3.18 5.52 8.97
CA ALA A 62 -1.99 5.65 9.81
C ALA A 62 -2.08 6.87 10.73
N PHE A 63 -2.60 8.00 10.24
CA PHE A 63 -2.88 9.19 11.03
C PHE A 63 -3.90 8.91 12.13
N MET A 64 -5.07 8.34 11.79
CA MET A 64 -6.13 8.02 12.75
C MET A 64 -5.66 7.04 13.83
N LYS A 65 -4.72 6.16 13.48
CA LYS A 65 -4.09 5.20 14.40
C LYS A 65 -2.94 5.78 15.20
N GLY A 66 -2.55 7.03 14.99
CA GLY A 66 -1.45 7.66 15.72
C GLY A 66 -0.07 7.05 15.43
N VAL A 67 0.09 6.39 14.28
CA VAL A 67 1.34 5.72 13.90
C VAL A 67 2.47 6.75 13.78
N ARG A 68 3.52 6.57 14.57
CA ARG A 68 4.65 7.51 14.59
C ARG A 68 5.50 7.35 13.33
N ARG A 69 5.92 8.48 12.76
CA ARG A 69 6.85 8.51 11.63
C ARG A 69 8.29 8.36 12.13
N LYS A 70 9.22 8.21 11.18
CA LYS A 70 10.67 8.11 11.42
C LYS A 70 11.15 9.15 12.46
N ARG A 71 11.95 8.69 13.43
CA ARG A 71 12.43 9.46 14.61
C ARG A 71 11.31 9.90 15.56
N GLY A 72 10.22 9.15 15.66
CA GLY A 72 9.14 9.43 16.61
C GLY A 72 8.25 10.64 16.26
N LYS A 73 8.40 11.19 15.04
CA LYS A 73 7.60 12.35 14.60
C LYS A 73 6.11 12.00 14.64
N LYS A 74 5.29 12.95 15.11
CA LYS A 74 3.83 12.85 15.08
C LYS A 74 3.34 12.62 13.63
N PRO A 75 2.30 11.79 13.40
CA PRO A 75 1.76 11.62 12.06
C PRO A 75 1.06 12.89 11.57
N SER A 76 0.88 12.97 10.26
CA SER A 76 0.16 14.04 9.55
C SER A 76 -0.53 13.46 8.31
N ILE A 77 -1.47 14.22 7.74
CA ILE A 77 -2.07 13.94 6.43
C ILE A 77 -1.66 15.05 5.48
N ASN A 78 -0.79 14.73 4.51
CA ASN A 78 -0.21 15.71 3.58
C ASN A 78 -0.40 15.34 2.11
N ASN A 79 -0.58 14.06 1.77
CA ASN A 79 -0.61 13.57 0.40
C ASN A 79 -1.96 13.72 -0.29
N TRP A 80 -3.01 14.05 0.46
CA TRP A 80 -4.35 14.27 -0.07
C TRP A 80 -4.65 15.77 -0.16
N ALA A 81 -5.17 16.21 -1.30
CA ALA A 81 -5.42 17.63 -1.54
C ALA A 81 -6.60 18.17 -0.72
N PRO A 82 -7.77 17.50 -0.66
CA PRO A 82 -8.95 18.03 0.05
C PRO A 82 -8.91 17.90 1.57
N ILE A 83 -7.91 17.19 2.11
CA ILE A 83 -7.82 16.86 3.53
C ILE A 83 -6.41 17.12 4.07
N LYS A 84 -6.33 17.72 5.25
CA LYS A 84 -5.08 17.87 6.02
C LYS A 84 -5.29 17.42 7.45
N GLY A 85 -4.22 16.90 8.05
CA GLY A 85 -4.25 16.38 9.41
C GLY A 85 -2.94 16.68 10.11
N ARG A 86 -3.02 17.09 11.38
CA ARG A 86 -1.87 17.27 12.27
C ARG A 86 -2.21 16.83 13.69
N TYR A 87 -1.19 16.53 14.48
CA TYR A 87 -1.36 16.34 15.93
C TYR A 87 -0.90 17.61 16.66
N THR A 88 -1.81 18.20 17.43
CA THR A 88 -1.52 19.31 18.35
C THR A 88 -1.28 18.76 19.76
N ASP A 89 -1.28 19.63 20.76
CA ASP A 89 -1.26 19.23 22.17
C ASP A 89 -2.67 18.84 22.67
N SER A 90 -3.71 19.28 21.98
CA SER A 90 -5.11 18.91 22.25
C SER A 90 -5.55 17.63 21.53
N GLY A 91 -4.67 17.01 20.73
CA GLY A 91 -4.95 15.76 20.01
C GLY A 91 -4.88 15.90 18.49
N PRO A 92 -5.42 14.91 17.75
CA PRO A 92 -5.46 14.95 16.29
C PRO A 92 -6.48 15.99 15.79
N GLU A 93 -6.08 16.79 14.81
CA GLU A 93 -6.89 17.82 14.19
C GLU A 93 -6.93 17.56 12.67
N ILE A 94 -8.14 17.40 12.12
CA ILE A 94 -8.38 17.10 10.70
C ILE A 94 -9.25 18.18 10.08
N HIS A 95 -8.82 18.68 8.93
CA HIS A 95 -9.59 19.61 8.10
C HIS A 95 -9.89 18.91 6.78
N LEU A 96 -11.18 18.74 6.48
CA LEU A 96 -11.68 18.15 5.23
C LEU A 96 -12.56 19.18 4.52
N ASN A 97 -12.26 19.47 3.25
CA ASN A 97 -13.11 20.34 2.45
C ASN A 97 -14.27 19.55 1.80
N GLY A 98 -15.39 19.50 2.51
CA GLY A 98 -16.67 18.97 2.01
C GLY A 98 -17.50 19.97 1.19
N GLY A 99 -17.04 21.22 1.00
CA GLY A 99 -17.74 22.25 0.25
C GLY A 99 -17.42 22.23 -1.24
N SER A 100 -18.09 23.10 -2.01
CA SER A 100 -17.86 23.26 -3.46
C SER A 100 -16.75 24.25 -3.83
N LYS A 101 -16.34 25.09 -2.88
CA LYS A 101 -15.29 26.12 -3.07
C LYS A 101 -13.98 25.68 -2.42
N VAL A 102 -12.87 26.27 -2.85
CA VAL A 102 -11.59 26.11 -2.17
C VAL A 102 -11.70 26.66 -0.75
N ALA A 103 -11.27 25.87 0.22
CA ALA A 103 -11.16 26.26 1.62
C ALA A 103 -9.68 26.49 1.98
N GLU A 104 -9.42 27.02 3.17
CA GLU A 104 -8.05 27.15 3.70
C GLU A 104 -7.97 26.49 5.08
N ALA A 105 -6.90 25.74 5.30
CA ALA A 105 -6.57 25.16 6.60
C ALA A 105 -5.05 25.10 6.76
N PHE A 106 -4.56 25.45 7.95
CA PHE A 106 -3.14 25.42 8.26
C PHE A 106 -2.27 26.25 7.29
N GLY A 107 -2.81 27.35 6.75
CA GLY A 107 -2.15 28.18 5.73
C GLY A 107 -2.04 27.51 4.35
N VAL A 108 -2.81 26.44 4.09
CA VAL A 108 -2.81 25.70 2.83
C VAL A 108 -4.21 25.68 2.24
N LYS A 109 -4.28 25.89 0.91
CA LYS A 109 -5.53 25.77 0.14
C LYS A 109 -5.96 24.31 0.02
N LEU A 110 -7.20 24.03 0.37
CA LEU A 110 -7.85 22.73 0.21
C LEU A 110 -8.86 22.81 -0.94
N PRO A 111 -8.64 22.18 -2.10
CA PRO A 111 -9.69 22.07 -3.11
C PRO A 111 -10.86 21.22 -2.58
N ALA A 112 -12.03 21.38 -3.19
CA ALA A 112 -13.21 20.56 -2.88
C ALA A 112 -12.93 19.06 -3.06
N GLY A 113 -13.52 18.23 -2.19
CA GLY A 113 -13.58 16.79 -2.39
C GLY A 113 -14.20 16.44 -3.74
N SER A 114 -13.53 15.57 -4.49
CA SER A 114 -14.04 15.01 -5.75
C SER A 114 -13.25 13.75 -6.12
N ASN A 115 -13.80 12.93 -7.02
CA ASN A 115 -13.07 11.80 -7.60
C ASN A 115 -11.74 12.26 -8.24
N LYS A 116 -11.70 13.47 -8.84
CA LYS A 116 -10.46 14.05 -9.39
C LYS A 116 -9.40 14.31 -8.31
N ASN A 117 -9.79 14.48 -7.04
CA ASN A 117 -8.87 14.72 -5.93
C ASN A 117 -8.72 13.49 -5.01
N GLY A 118 -9.31 12.35 -5.39
CA GLY A 118 -9.18 11.05 -4.72
C GLY A 118 -9.93 10.90 -3.39
N ILE A 119 -10.62 11.95 -2.94
CA ILE A 119 -11.53 11.93 -1.79
C ILE A 119 -12.90 12.40 -2.28
N SER A 120 -13.93 11.58 -2.14
CA SER A 120 -15.28 11.85 -2.67
C SER A 120 -16.37 11.43 -1.68
N ASN A 121 -17.64 11.57 -2.09
CA ASN A 121 -18.81 11.14 -1.32
C ASN A 121 -18.79 11.58 0.15
N ILE A 122 -18.35 12.83 0.36
CA ILE A 122 -18.24 13.41 1.70
C ILE A 122 -19.64 13.66 2.24
N SER A 123 -19.93 13.13 3.42
CA SER A 123 -21.15 13.36 4.16
C SER A 123 -20.85 13.67 5.61
N MET A 124 -21.68 14.52 6.20
CA MET A 124 -21.59 14.90 7.60
C MET A 124 -22.98 14.77 8.21
N LYS A 125 -23.11 13.93 9.25
CA LYS A 125 -24.35 13.89 10.03
C LYS A 125 -24.35 15.06 11.02
N PRO A 126 -25.40 15.89 11.04
CA PRO A 126 -25.48 17.04 11.94
C PRO A 126 -25.36 16.59 13.39
N ARG A 127 -24.77 17.44 14.23
CA ARG A 127 -24.60 17.17 15.66
C ARG A 127 -25.96 17.12 16.35
N ILE A 128 -26.32 15.96 16.89
CA ILE A 128 -27.37 15.85 17.89
C ILE A 128 -26.74 16.27 19.23
N PRO A 129 -27.38 17.12 20.07
CA PRO A 129 -26.86 17.46 21.39
C PRO A 129 -26.52 16.21 22.20
N GLY A 130 -25.28 16.12 22.69
CA GLY A 130 -24.76 14.94 23.41
C GLY A 130 -24.07 13.89 22.53
N GLU A 131 -24.17 13.97 21.20
CA GLU A 131 -23.53 13.02 20.28
C GLU A 131 -22.31 13.60 19.56
N GLN A 132 -21.40 12.72 19.15
CA GLN A 132 -20.29 13.07 18.26
C GLN A 132 -20.77 13.17 16.82
N SER A 133 -20.37 14.24 16.11
CA SER A 133 -20.62 14.35 14.67
C SER A 133 -19.87 13.26 13.91
N LYS A 134 -20.55 12.57 13.00
CA LYS A 134 -19.94 11.59 12.08
C LYS A 134 -19.66 12.25 10.74
N VAL A 135 -18.39 12.21 10.33
CA VAL A 135 -17.96 12.55 8.97
C VAL A 135 -17.60 11.25 8.25
N SER A 136 -18.09 11.09 7.02
CA SER A 136 -17.80 9.95 6.16
C SER A 136 -17.37 10.46 4.80
N PHE A 137 -16.47 9.74 4.14
CA PHE A 137 -15.98 10.02 2.79
C PHE A 137 -15.45 8.73 2.19
N GLU A 138 -15.28 8.71 0.87
CA GLU A 138 -14.66 7.63 0.14
C GLU A 138 -13.26 8.06 -0.31
N GLN A 139 -12.32 7.11 -0.25
CA GLN A 139 -10.97 7.26 -0.76
C GLN A 139 -10.72 6.23 -1.85
N GLU A 140 -10.25 6.68 -3.01
CA GLU A 140 -9.87 5.80 -4.10
C GLU A 140 -8.46 5.22 -3.86
N PHE A 141 -8.33 3.89 -3.92
CA PHE A 141 -7.03 3.20 -3.87
C PHE A 141 -6.45 3.01 -5.27
N GLY A 142 -5.13 3.06 -5.38
CA GLY A 142 -4.44 2.60 -6.59
C GLY A 142 -4.32 3.62 -7.72
N ARG A 143 -4.69 4.88 -7.46
CA ARG A 143 -4.58 5.96 -8.46
C ARG A 143 -3.14 6.27 -8.85
N ASP A 144 -2.20 6.16 -7.92
CA ASP A 144 -0.78 6.27 -8.24
C ASP A 144 -0.30 4.94 -8.85
N PRO A 145 0.19 4.91 -10.09
CA PRO A 145 0.72 3.68 -10.70
C PRO A 145 1.89 3.06 -9.92
N LYS A 146 2.57 3.84 -9.05
CA LYS A 146 3.61 3.33 -8.16
C LYS A 146 3.05 2.57 -6.96
N PHE A 147 1.76 2.67 -6.65
CA PHE A 147 1.17 1.94 -5.53
C PHE A 147 1.34 0.44 -5.69
N VAL A 148 1.00 -0.11 -6.87
CA VAL A 148 1.18 -1.54 -7.16
C VAL A 148 2.65 -1.93 -7.01
N ARG A 149 3.57 -1.13 -7.57
CA ARG A 149 5.02 -1.35 -7.41
C ARG A 149 5.46 -1.35 -5.96
N ALA A 150 4.85 -0.51 -5.12
CA ALA A 150 5.17 -0.43 -3.71
C ALA A 150 4.67 -1.63 -2.91
N VAL A 151 3.48 -2.14 -3.23
CA VAL A 151 3.02 -3.40 -2.65
C VAL A 151 3.92 -4.57 -3.08
N TYR A 152 4.36 -4.59 -4.34
CA TYR A 152 5.33 -5.57 -4.81
C TYR A 152 6.71 -5.44 -4.16
N LYS A 153 7.14 -4.22 -3.82
CA LYS A 153 8.35 -4.00 -3.01
C LYS A 153 8.22 -4.66 -1.64
N VAL A 154 7.09 -4.45 -0.96
CA VAL A 154 6.79 -5.08 0.33
C VAL A 154 6.76 -6.61 0.16
N ALA A 155 6.02 -7.13 -0.83
CA ALA A 155 5.93 -8.57 -1.11
C ALA A 155 7.30 -9.22 -1.32
N PHE A 156 8.14 -8.61 -2.16
CA PHE A 156 9.45 -9.13 -2.47
C PHE A 156 10.42 -9.07 -1.28
N ASN A 157 10.34 -8.00 -0.48
CA ASN A 157 11.08 -7.92 0.77
C ASN A 157 10.58 -8.96 1.80
N THR A 158 9.27 -9.26 1.83
CA THR A 158 8.68 -10.33 2.66
C THR A 158 9.19 -11.71 2.24
N LEU A 159 9.30 -12.00 0.93
CA LEU A 159 9.97 -13.21 0.43
C LEU A 159 11.39 -13.32 1.00
N ALA A 160 12.19 -12.26 0.88
CA ALA A 160 13.56 -12.27 1.38
C ALA A 160 13.66 -12.44 2.90
N PHE A 161 12.63 -12.03 3.65
CA PHE A 161 12.54 -12.19 5.09
C PHE A 161 12.26 -13.63 5.50
N PHE A 162 11.29 -14.29 4.86
CA PHE A 162 10.90 -15.67 5.19
C PHE A 162 11.80 -16.73 4.56
N ASP A 163 12.08 -16.61 3.26
CA ASP A 163 12.83 -17.63 2.49
C ASP A 163 14.33 -17.28 2.38
N GLY A 164 14.70 -16.10 2.89
CA GLY A 164 16.07 -15.63 2.96
C GLY A 164 16.51 -14.82 1.72
N PRO A 165 17.54 -13.96 1.87
CA PRO A 165 18.01 -13.13 0.77
C PRO A 165 18.60 -13.92 -0.41
N GLN A 166 18.94 -15.19 -0.21
CA GLN A 166 19.57 -16.05 -1.20
C GLN A 166 18.53 -16.46 -2.24
N GLU A 167 17.34 -16.85 -1.80
CA GLU A 167 16.20 -17.12 -2.68
C GLU A 167 15.80 -15.85 -3.44
N ALA A 168 15.69 -14.72 -2.74
CA ALA A 168 15.35 -13.45 -3.38
C ALA A 168 16.35 -13.04 -4.47
N ARG A 169 17.63 -13.45 -4.40
CA ARG A 169 18.62 -13.17 -5.46
C ARG A 169 18.47 -14.03 -6.71
N ALA A 170 17.66 -15.10 -6.68
CA ALA A 170 17.50 -15.99 -7.84
C ALA A 170 17.03 -15.21 -9.07
N SER A 171 17.60 -15.52 -10.24
CA SER A 171 17.34 -14.80 -11.50
C SER A 171 15.88 -14.90 -11.97
N LYS A 172 15.15 -15.94 -11.54
CA LYS A 172 13.70 -16.05 -11.81
C LYS A 172 12.94 -14.79 -11.37
N TYR A 173 13.42 -14.09 -10.34
CA TYR A 173 12.81 -12.85 -9.83
C TYR A 173 13.27 -11.55 -10.53
N ASP A 174 14.03 -11.62 -11.63
CA ASP A 174 14.45 -10.41 -12.37
C ASP A 174 13.25 -9.62 -12.92
N GLY A 175 12.17 -10.30 -13.30
CA GLY A 175 10.94 -9.65 -13.77
C GLY A 175 10.30 -8.75 -12.71
N VAL A 176 10.18 -9.23 -11.45
CA VAL A 176 9.63 -8.42 -10.36
C VAL A 176 10.58 -7.30 -9.95
N ARG A 177 11.90 -7.54 -9.94
CA ARG A 177 12.89 -6.47 -9.71
C ARG A 177 12.74 -5.34 -10.72
N ALA A 178 12.71 -5.68 -12.02
CA ALA A 178 12.54 -4.71 -13.10
C ALA A 178 11.22 -3.93 -12.98
N PHE A 179 10.14 -4.62 -12.58
CA PHE A 179 8.85 -3.97 -12.32
C PHE A 179 8.90 -2.99 -11.15
N VAL A 180 9.43 -3.41 -10.00
CA VAL A 180 9.51 -2.54 -8.81
C VAL A 180 10.43 -1.35 -9.06
N GLN A 181 11.60 -1.56 -9.67
CA GLN A 181 12.61 -0.52 -9.89
C GLN A 181 12.26 0.45 -11.01
N ALA A 182 11.78 -0.06 -12.14
CA ALA A 182 11.60 0.73 -13.37
C ALA A 182 10.17 0.72 -13.91
N GLY A 183 9.25 -0.06 -13.34
CA GLY A 183 7.90 -0.22 -13.86
C GLY A 183 7.84 -1.08 -15.12
N ILE A 184 8.87 -1.89 -15.39
CA ILE A 184 8.94 -2.76 -16.57
C ILE A 184 8.17 -4.05 -16.30
N GLY A 185 7.25 -4.41 -17.20
CA GLY A 185 6.39 -5.58 -17.08
C GLY A 185 4.96 -5.25 -16.64
N LYS A 186 4.10 -6.27 -16.59
CA LYS A 186 2.67 -6.13 -16.25
C LYS A 186 2.34 -6.97 -15.03
N HIS A 187 2.42 -6.36 -13.86
CA HIS A 187 2.00 -6.99 -12.61
C HIS A 187 0.65 -6.42 -12.17
N ARG A 188 -0.16 -7.29 -11.58
CA ARG A 188 -1.48 -6.96 -11.07
C ARG A 188 -1.51 -7.24 -9.57
N LEU A 189 -2.36 -6.52 -8.86
CA LEU A 189 -2.52 -6.65 -7.42
C LEU A 189 -3.98 -6.97 -7.13
N LEU A 190 -4.25 -8.11 -6.53
CA LEU A 190 -5.58 -8.42 -6.00
C LEU A 190 -5.73 -7.70 -4.66
N ILE A 191 -6.83 -6.98 -4.52
CA ILE A 191 -7.23 -6.29 -3.28
C ILE A 191 -8.56 -6.84 -2.84
N MET A 192 -8.68 -7.16 -1.56
CA MET A 192 -9.91 -7.63 -0.94
C MET A 192 -10.26 -6.73 0.25
N GLY A 193 -11.52 -6.33 0.31
CA GLY A 193 -12.04 -5.64 1.48
C GLY A 193 -12.21 -6.62 2.64
N ASN A 194 -11.66 -6.30 3.80
CA ASN A 194 -11.92 -7.04 5.03
C ASN A 194 -12.36 -6.05 6.13
N ALA A 195 -13.52 -6.29 6.73
CA ALA A 195 -14.16 -5.32 7.62
C ALA A 195 -13.58 -5.35 9.05
N ASP A 196 -12.96 -6.46 9.45
CA ASP A 196 -12.83 -6.79 10.87
C ASP A 196 -11.42 -6.69 11.45
N GLN A 197 -10.40 -6.49 10.61
CA GLN A 197 -9.01 -6.37 11.07
C GLN A 197 -8.47 -4.97 10.79
N GLN A 198 -7.78 -4.38 11.78
CA GLN A 198 -7.12 -3.08 11.63
C GLN A 198 -5.60 -3.18 11.89
N SER A 199 -5.07 -4.40 11.95
CA SER A 199 -3.65 -4.70 12.14
C SER A 199 -2.96 -5.00 10.81
N HIS A 200 -1.63 -5.01 10.84
CA HIS A 200 -0.83 -5.59 9.76
C HIS A 200 -0.74 -7.11 9.93
N SER A 201 -0.71 -7.84 8.82
CA SER A 201 -0.32 -9.24 8.79
C SER A 201 0.47 -9.53 7.52
N PHE A 202 1.47 -10.41 7.62
CA PHE A 202 2.30 -10.81 6.50
C PHE A 202 2.47 -12.31 6.57
N CYS A 203 1.96 -13.01 5.57
CA CYS A 203 2.04 -14.46 5.51
C CYS A 203 3.38 -14.89 4.88
N PRO A 204 3.91 -16.07 5.26
CA PRO A 204 4.97 -16.71 4.50
C PRO A 204 4.58 -16.89 3.02
N PRO A 205 5.55 -16.92 2.09
CA PRO A 205 5.30 -17.13 0.67
C PRO A 205 4.57 -18.46 0.40
N ILE A 206 3.52 -18.42 -0.42
CA ILE A 206 2.74 -19.62 -0.78
C ILE A 206 2.99 -19.95 -2.25
N THR A 207 3.56 -21.13 -2.52
CA THR A 207 3.72 -21.63 -3.90
C THR A 207 2.64 -22.67 -4.19
N LEU A 208 1.77 -22.38 -5.16
CA LEU A 208 0.74 -23.31 -5.60
C LEU A 208 1.36 -24.53 -6.30
N ALA A 209 0.70 -25.68 -6.22
CA ALA A 209 1.17 -26.90 -6.89
C ALA A 209 1.33 -26.67 -8.41
N GLY A 210 2.51 -26.96 -8.96
CA GLY A 210 2.83 -26.73 -10.37
C GLY A 210 3.28 -25.30 -10.70
N HIS A 211 3.33 -24.39 -9.74
CA HIS A 211 3.86 -23.04 -9.93
C HIS A 211 5.32 -22.95 -9.47
N GLN A 212 6.09 -22.07 -10.11
CA GLN A 212 7.51 -21.83 -9.79
C GLN A 212 7.72 -20.60 -8.90
N TYR A 213 6.71 -19.74 -8.81
CA TYR A 213 6.73 -18.47 -8.11
C TYR A 213 5.69 -18.47 -7.00
N PRO A 214 6.01 -17.87 -5.84
CA PRO A 214 5.04 -17.76 -4.78
C PRO A 214 4.13 -16.55 -4.98
N ILE A 215 2.97 -16.65 -4.32
CA ILE A 215 2.06 -15.55 -4.04
C ILE A 215 2.32 -15.10 -2.60
N LEU A 216 2.36 -13.78 -2.42
CA LEU A 216 2.56 -13.14 -1.12
C LEU A 216 1.26 -12.48 -0.73
N GLU A 217 0.64 -12.99 0.33
CA GLU A 217 -0.54 -12.41 0.96
C GLU A 217 -0.15 -11.55 2.16
N MET A 218 -0.77 -10.38 2.27
CA MET A 218 -0.56 -9.47 3.38
C MET A 218 -1.81 -8.65 3.66
N SER A 219 -1.92 -8.15 4.88
CA SER A 219 -2.89 -7.14 5.28
C SER A 219 -2.16 -5.89 5.74
N ILE A 220 -2.54 -4.74 5.20
CA ILE A 220 -2.05 -3.44 5.67
C ILE A 220 -3.26 -2.65 6.18
N PHE A 221 -3.30 -2.44 7.50
CA PHE A 221 -4.46 -1.84 8.19
C PHE A 221 -5.81 -2.49 7.81
N GLY A 222 -5.85 -3.82 7.65
CA GLY A 222 -7.09 -4.52 7.30
C GLY A 222 -7.35 -4.69 5.81
N VAL A 223 -6.65 -3.96 4.95
CA VAL A 223 -6.78 -4.14 3.51
C VAL A 223 -5.95 -5.34 3.10
N SER A 224 -6.62 -6.42 2.68
CA SER A 224 -5.98 -7.64 2.21
C SER A 224 -5.47 -7.45 0.78
N LEU A 225 -4.22 -7.83 0.56
CA LEU A 225 -3.46 -7.64 -0.66
C LEU A 225 -2.79 -8.97 -1.03
N ALA A 226 -2.85 -9.35 -2.31
CA ALA A 226 -2.13 -10.51 -2.82
C ALA A 226 -1.30 -10.14 -4.06
N ALA A 227 0.01 -10.37 -3.97
CA ALA A 227 0.98 -10.10 -5.02
C ALA A 227 1.60 -11.40 -5.51
N ASP A 228 1.42 -11.72 -6.79
CA ASP A 228 2.02 -12.88 -7.46
C ASP A 228 3.36 -12.49 -8.07
N LEU A 229 4.45 -13.15 -7.68
CA LEU A 229 5.80 -12.86 -8.19
C LEU A 229 6.09 -13.48 -9.57
N ASP A 230 5.17 -14.28 -10.12
CA ASP A 230 5.27 -14.80 -11.49
C ASP A 230 5.11 -13.64 -12.49
N PRO A 231 6.07 -13.39 -13.40
CA PRO A 231 5.90 -12.41 -14.47
C PRO A 231 4.66 -12.65 -15.34
N ALA A 232 4.19 -13.90 -15.44
CA ALA A 232 2.97 -14.28 -16.16
C ALA A 232 1.68 -14.20 -15.30
N GLN A 233 1.79 -13.89 -14.00
CA GLN A 233 0.66 -13.69 -13.08
C GLN A 233 -0.30 -14.89 -13.00
N LYS A 234 0.23 -16.12 -13.15
CA LYS A 234 -0.58 -17.35 -13.21
C LYS A 234 -1.28 -17.64 -11.88
N GLY A 235 -0.59 -17.46 -10.76
CA GLY A 235 -1.15 -17.69 -9.45
C GLY A 235 -2.29 -16.72 -9.15
N LEU A 236 -2.11 -15.44 -9.49
CA LEU A 236 -3.15 -14.43 -9.33
C LEU A 236 -4.37 -14.72 -10.22
N ALA A 237 -4.15 -15.16 -11.47
CA ALA A 237 -5.22 -15.53 -12.37
C ALA A 237 -6.07 -16.69 -11.81
N GLU A 238 -5.43 -17.70 -11.22
CA GLU A 238 -6.12 -18.79 -10.53
C GLU A 238 -6.92 -18.27 -9.32
N MET A 239 -6.33 -17.43 -8.46
CA MET A 239 -7.06 -16.84 -7.33
C MET A 239 -8.30 -16.07 -7.78
N ILE A 240 -8.18 -15.24 -8.82
CA ILE A 240 -9.31 -14.50 -9.38
C ILE A 240 -10.39 -15.46 -9.89
N HIS A 241 -10.00 -16.51 -10.62
CA HIS A 241 -10.93 -17.52 -11.11
C HIS A 241 -11.70 -18.22 -9.97
N GLN A 242 -11.00 -18.54 -8.87
CA GLN A 242 -11.61 -19.12 -7.69
C GLN A 242 -12.60 -18.16 -7.01
N LEU A 243 -12.24 -16.87 -6.87
CA LEU A 243 -13.14 -15.85 -6.32
C LEU A 243 -14.42 -15.69 -7.16
N GLN A 244 -14.27 -15.67 -8.49
CA GLN A 244 -15.39 -15.60 -9.44
C GLN A 244 -16.29 -16.84 -9.35
N THR A 245 -15.71 -18.03 -9.35
CA THR A 245 -16.44 -19.30 -9.25
C THR A 245 -17.24 -19.38 -7.95
N ARG A 246 -16.68 -18.87 -6.85
CA ARG A 246 -17.34 -18.79 -5.54
C ARG A 246 -18.28 -17.60 -5.39
N LYS A 247 -18.43 -16.75 -6.42
CA LYS A 247 -19.26 -15.53 -6.41
C LYS A 247 -18.94 -14.58 -5.25
N ILE A 248 -17.68 -14.51 -4.85
CA ILE A 248 -17.23 -13.53 -3.87
C ILE A 248 -17.17 -12.17 -4.58
N THR A 249 -17.69 -11.11 -3.95
CA THR A 249 -17.87 -9.79 -4.61
C THR A 249 -17.04 -8.66 -4.01
N ASN A 250 -16.42 -8.86 -2.84
CA ASN A 250 -15.66 -7.82 -2.14
C ASN A 250 -14.18 -7.80 -2.51
N TRP A 251 -13.88 -7.78 -3.80
CA TRP A 251 -12.51 -7.73 -4.31
C TRP A 251 -12.40 -6.94 -5.60
N THR A 252 -11.19 -6.49 -5.91
CA THR A 252 -10.85 -5.83 -7.16
C THR A 252 -9.39 -6.08 -7.54
N VAL A 253 -9.00 -5.72 -8.75
CA VAL A 253 -7.63 -5.88 -9.24
C VAL A 253 -7.09 -4.53 -9.68
N LEU A 254 -5.84 -4.24 -9.30
CA LEU A 254 -5.12 -3.05 -9.73
C LEU A 254 -3.94 -3.40 -10.66
N PRO A 255 -3.63 -2.55 -11.65
CA PRO A 255 -4.49 -1.47 -12.12
C PRO A 255 -5.78 -2.04 -12.71
N PRO A 256 -6.92 -1.33 -12.63
CA PRO A 256 -8.17 -1.79 -13.22
C PRO A 256 -8.00 -1.94 -14.73
N GLU A 257 -8.58 -2.99 -15.31
CA GLU A 257 -8.54 -3.20 -16.76
C GLU A 257 -9.23 -2.04 -17.47
N SER A 258 -8.82 -1.72 -18.71
CA SER A 258 -9.40 -0.60 -19.46
C SER A 258 -10.92 -0.74 -19.64
N ALA A 259 -11.42 -1.98 -19.69
CA ALA A 259 -12.85 -2.29 -19.77
C ALA A 259 -13.60 -2.10 -18.44
N ASP A 260 -12.92 -2.17 -17.29
CA ASP A 260 -13.55 -2.07 -15.95
C ASP A 260 -13.79 -0.62 -15.48
N ARG A 261 -13.22 0.38 -16.18
CA ARG A 261 -13.43 1.78 -15.81
C ARG A 261 -14.88 2.25 -15.96
N SER A 262 -15.69 1.56 -16.77
CA SER A 262 -17.12 1.83 -16.94
C SER A 262 -17.99 1.15 -15.88
N SER A 263 -17.60 -0.03 -15.38
CA SER A 263 -18.37 -0.84 -14.41
C SER A 263 -18.19 -0.40 -12.96
N ILE A 264 -17.00 0.07 -12.56
CA ILE A 264 -16.72 0.56 -11.20
C ILE A 264 -17.62 1.73 -10.79
N ARG A 265 -18.13 2.52 -11.76
CA ARG A 265 -19.06 3.62 -11.48
C ARG A 265 -20.44 3.17 -10.97
N LEU A 266 -20.80 1.90 -11.14
CA LEU A 266 -22.15 1.40 -10.86
C LEU A 266 -22.28 0.69 -9.49
N CYS A 267 -21.17 0.23 -8.88
CA CYS A 267 -21.24 -0.46 -7.58
C CYS A 267 -21.39 0.48 -6.36
N GLY A 268 -21.18 1.79 -6.52
CA GLY A 268 -21.30 2.78 -5.42
C GLY A 268 -22.73 3.25 -5.11
N ALA A 269 -23.77 2.66 -5.73
CA ALA A 269 -25.14 3.17 -5.65
C ALA A 269 -26.17 2.20 -5.05
N GLN A 270 -25.76 1.19 -4.28
CA GLN A 270 -26.71 0.52 -3.38
C GLN A 270 -26.88 1.36 -2.11
N LYS A 271 -27.79 2.35 -2.21
CA LYS A 271 -28.32 3.07 -1.06
C LYS A 271 -28.99 2.06 -0.13
N THR A 272 -28.49 1.97 1.11
CA THR A 272 -29.27 1.47 2.25
C THR A 272 -30.12 2.59 2.82
#